data_AF-A0A6M8AVF0-F1
#
_entry.id   AF-A0A6M8AVF0-F1
#
_cell.length_a   1.000
_cell.length_b   1.000
_cell.length_c   1.000
_cell.angle_alpha   90.00
_cell.angle_beta   90.00
_cell.angle_gamma   90.00
#
_symmetry.space_group_name_H-M   'P 1'
#
loop_
_entity.id
_entity.type
_entity.pdbx_description
1 polymer ?
#
loop_
_entity_poly.entity_id
_entity_poly.type
_entity_poly.pdbx_seq_one_letter_code
_entity_poly.pdbx_strand_id
1 'polypeptide(L)'
;MNADQVQGVQANIDAVLGNVGKHSADFFIFWFKKSPEMMAKFPNYSGKAPDSLPSVGAFGPHSKAVVVDVMATFAIAHDAGALAQKGKELVRDHVPRKVASPEFTNLVASLLPFLEQTLGGSYHKSGWTAASTLVLAALK
;
A
#
# COMPACT_ATOMS: atom_id res chain seq x y z
N MET A 1 17.78 -2.08 -6.83
CA MET A 1 16.93 -2.74 -7.85
C MET A 1 17.65 -2.62 -9.20
N ASN A 2 17.52 -3.61 -10.09
CA ASN A 2 18.01 -3.49 -11.46
C ASN A 2 16.96 -2.82 -12.37
N ALA A 3 17.30 -2.51 -13.62
CA ALA A 3 16.42 -1.78 -14.54
C ALA A 3 15.10 -2.51 -14.84
N ASP A 4 15.16 -3.83 -15.03
CA ASP A 4 14.00 -4.71 -15.24
C ASP A 4 13.03 -4.66 -14.06
N GLN A 5 13.54 -4.79 -12.83
CA GLN A 5 12.74 -4.67 -11.61
C GLN A 5 12.06 -3.31 -11.49
N VAL A 6 12.76 -2.22 -11.82
CA VAL A 6 12.19 -0.86 -11.76
C VAL A 6 11.08 -0.70 -12.79
N GLN A 7 11.32 -1.09 -14.05
CA GLN A 7 10.33 -1.00 -15.13
C GLN A 7 9.11 -1.89 -14.85
N GLY A 8 9.31 -3.11 -14.38
CA GLY A 8 8.23 -4.05 -14.04
C GLY A 8 7.36 -3.55 -12.89
N VAL A 9 7.95 -2.98 -11.84
CA VAL A 9 7.18 -2.35 -10.75
C VAL A 9 6.42 -1.13 -11.26
N GLN A 10 7.04 -0.28 -12.08
CA GLN A 10 6.38 0.90 -12.64
C GLN A 10 5.17 0.51 -13.51
N ALA A 11 5.31 -0.48 -14.40
CA ALA A 11 4.21 -0.95 -15.22
C ALA A 11 3.04 -1.52 -14.39
N ASN A 12 3.35 -2.23 -13.30
CA ASN A 12 2.35 -2.71 -12.35
C ASN A 12 1.65 -1.57 -11.61
N ILE A 13 2.40 -0.55 -11.18
CA ILE A 13 1.85 0.66 -10.57
C ILE A 13 0.89 1.36 -11.54
N ASP A 14 1.28 1.55 -12.79
CA ASP A 14 0.45 2.20 -13.81
C ASP A 14 -0.86 1.43 -14.04
N ALA A 15 -0.80 0.09 -14.07
CA ALA A 15 -1.99 -0.76 -14.16
C ALA A 15 -2.91 -0.62 -12.95
N VAL A 16 -2.34 -0.55 -11.74
CA VAL A 16 -3.13 -0.31 -10.51
C VAL A 16 -3.79 1.06 -10.55
N LEU A 17 -3.04 2.10 -10.93
CA LEU A 17 -3.52 3.47 -10.95
C LEU A 17 -4.53 3.74 -12.08
N GLY A 18 -4.49 2.98 -13.18
CA GLY A 18 -5.47 3.03 -14.26
C GLY A 18 -6.91 2.75 -13.82
N ASN A 19 -7.10 2.05 -12.70
CA ASN A 19 -8.39 1.88 -12.04
C ASN A 19 -8.30 2.11 -10.52
N VAL A 20 -7.65 3.21 -10.14
CA VAL A 20 -7.32 3.48 -8.74
C VAL A 20 -8.53 3.48 -7.81
N GLY A 21 -9.70 3.94 -8.27
CA GLY A 21 -10.91 3.97 -7.43
C GLY A 21 -11.40 2.58 -7.04
N LYS A 22 -11.38 1.62 -7.98
CA LYS A 22 -11.72 0.23 -7.70
C LYS A 22 -10.62 -0.45 -6.90
N HIS A 23 -9.38 -0.38 -7.37
CA HIS A 23 -8.27 -1.10 -6.73
C HIS A 23 -7.99 -0.60 -5.31
N SER A 24 -8.21 0.69 -5.01
CA SER A 24 -8.04 1.20 -3.65
C SER A 24 -9.11 0.68 -2.70
N ALA A 25 -10.37 0.66 -3.13
CA ALA A 25 -11.46 0.11 -2.35
C ALA A 25 -11.25 -1.40 -2.11
N ASP A 26 -10.96 -2.16 -3.17
CA ASP A 26 -10.74 -3.60 -3.09
C ASP A 26 -9.54 -3.94 -2.20
N PHE A 27 -8.44 -3.17 -2.29
CA PHE A 27 -7.27 -3.37 -1.43
C PHE A 27 -7.60 -3.16 0.04
N PHE A 28 -8.31 -2.08 0.39
CA PHE A 28 -8.69 -1.82 1.78
C PHE A 28 -9.63 -2.91 2.32
N ILE A 29 -10.60 -3.37 1.52
CA ILE A 29 -11.50 -4.46 1.89
C ILE A 29 -10.70 -5.76 2.10
N PHE A 30 -9.81 -6.09 1.17
CA PHE A 30 -8.93 -7.25 1.27
C PHE A 30 -8.06 -7.19 2.53
N TRP A 31 -7.43 -6.05 2.77
CA TRP A 31 -6.53 -5.82 3.90
C TRP A 31 -7.28 -5.94 5.23
N PHE A 32 -8.44 -5.30 5.38
CA PHE A 32 -9.22 -5.36 6.61
C PHE A 32 -9.87 -6.72 6.88
N LYS A 33 -10.20 -7.49 5.84
CA LYS A 33 -10.60 -8.90 6.00
C LYS A 33 -9.45 -9.77 6.51
N LYS A 34 -8.23 -9.53 6.03
CA LYS A 34 -7.03 -10.28 6.43
C LYS A 34 -6.49 -9.85 7.80
N SER A 35 -6.64 -8.58 8.13
CA SER A 35 -6.14 -7.94 9.35
C SER A 35 -7.18 -7.02 9.99
N PRO A 36 -8.19 -7.58 10.68
CA PRO A 36 -9.20 -6.79 11.39
C PRO A 36 -8.62 -5.82 12.43
N GLU A 37 -7.48 -6.18 13.03
CA GLU A 37 -6.74 -5.33 13.96
C GLU A 37 -6.22 -4.03 13.33
N MET A 38 -5.93 -4.05 12.01
CA MET A 38 -5.57 -2.84 11.28
C MET A 38 -6.79 -1.96 11.05
N MET A 39 -7.96 -2.56 10.74
CA MET A 39 -9.21 -1.82 10.60
C MET A 39 -9.57 -1.06 11.88
N ALA A 40 -9.28 -1.62 13.05
CA ALA A 40 -9.50 -0.96 14.33
C ALA A 40 -8.69 0.35 14.52
N LYS A 41 -7.61 0.56 13.75
CA LYS A 41 -6.85 1.82 13.73
C LYS A 41 -7.53 2.93 12.91
N PHE A 42 -8.62 2.63 12.20
CA PHE A 42 -9.37 3.59 11.39
C PHE A 42 -10.75 3.86 12.03
N PRO A 43 -10.89 4.91 12.87
CA PRO A 43 -12.11 5.14 13.64
C PRO A 43 -13.38 5.24 12.79
N ASN A 44 -13.27 5.81 11.58
CA ASN A 44 -14.39 5.96 10.64
C ASN A 44 -14.92 4.61 10.11
N TYR A 45 -14.12 3.55 10.20
CA TYR A 45 -14.43 2.22 9.66
C TYR A 45 -14.63 1.18 10.76
N SER A 46 -14.09 1.42 11.96
CA SER A 46 -14.16 0.50 13.10
C SER A 46 -15.60 0.03 13.37
N GLY A 47 -15.75 -1.28 13.61
CA GLY A 47 -17.04 -1.92 13.88
C GLY A 47 -17.98 -2.11 12.67
N LYS A 48 -17.59 -1.64 11.48
CA LYS A 48 -18.34 -1.91 10.23
C LYS A 48 -17.87 -3.22 9.60
N ALA A 49 -18.73 -3.83 8.79
CA ALA A 49 -18.30 -4.92 7.92
C ALA A 49 -17.38 -4.36 6.81
N PRO A 50 -16.24 -4.99 6.48
CA PRO A 50 -15.36 -4.52 5.40
C PRO A 50 -16.10 -4.30 4.07
N ASP A 51 -17.01 -5.21 3.71
CA ASP A 51 -17.78 -5.12 2.46
C ASP A 51 -18.79 -3.96 2.42
N SER A 52 -19.12 -3.35 3.57
CA SER A 52 -20.01 -2.18 3.60
C SER A 52 -19.26 -0.84 3.50
N LEU A 53 -17.93 -0.84 3.57
CA LEU A 53 -17.12 0.37 3.55
C LEU A 53 -17.29 1.24 2.30
N PRO A 54 -17.53 0.71 1.08
CA PRO A 54 -17.83 1.53 -0.09
C PRO A 54 -19.03 2.48 0.07
N SER A 55 -19.97 2.16 0.96
CA SER A 55 -21.12 3.04 1.26
C SER A 55 -20.78 4.19 2.23
N VAL A 56 -19.62 4.15 2.88
CA VAL A 56 -19.16 5.21 3.78
C VAL A 56 -18.57 6.34 2.94
N GLY A 57 -19.20 7.52 2.95
CA GLY A 57 -18.83 8.63 2.05
C GLY A 57 -17.34 9.04 2.08
N ALA A 58 -16.66 8.88 3.22
CA ALA A 58 -15.24 9.16 3.36
C ALA A 58 -14.30 8.04 2.85
N PHE A 59 -14.80 6.83 2.57
CA PHE A 59 -13.99 5.66 2.25
C PHE A 59 -13.33 5.75 0.87
N GLY A 60 -14.10 6.09 -0.16
CA GLY A 60 -13.58 6.23 -1.53
C GLY A 60 -12.41 7.23 -1.62
N PRO A 61 -12.59 8.50 -1.17
CA PRO A 61 -11.52 9.49 -1.21
C PRO A 61 -10.28 9.09 -0.40
N HIS A 62 -10.46 8.57 0.80
CA HIS A 62 -9.35 8.22 1.68
C HIS A 62 -8.56 7.00 1.17
N SER A 63 -9.25 5.93 0.79
CA SER A 63 -8.58 4.72 0.25
C SER A 63 -7.76 5.06 -0.99
N LYS A 64 -8.32 5.89 -1.90
CA LYS A 64 -7.60 6.38 -3.09
C LYS A 64 -6.35 7.16 -2.70
N ALA A 65 -6.46 8.11 -1.78
CA ALA A 65 -5.32 8.93 -1.36
C ALA A 65 -4.18 8.06 -0.78
N VAL A 66 -4.52 7.10 0.07
CA VAL A 66 -3.54 6.19 0.68
C VAL A 66 -2.89 5.31 -0.39
N VAL A 67 -3.67 4.68 -1.28
CA VAL A 67 -3.10 3.79 -2.30
C VAL A 67 -2.22 4.54 -3.29
N VAL A 68 -2.58 5.77 -3.68
CA VAL A 68 -1.72 6.62 -4.50
C VAL A 68 -0.38 6.88 -3.80
N ASP A 69 -0.40 7.22 -2.51
CA ASP A 69 0.82 7.50 -1.76
C ASP A 69 1.69 6.25 -1.55
N VAL A 70 1.06 5.09 -1.34
CA VAL A 70 1.75 3.79 -1.29
C VAL A 70 2.40 3.50 -2.64
N MET A 71 1.67 3.61 -3.76
CA MET A 71 2.24 3.38 -5.09
C MET A 71 3.39 4.34 -5.39
N ALA A 72 3.25 5.63 -5.02
CA ALA A 72 4.33 6.62 -5.19
C ALA A 72 5.58 6.26 -4.38
N THR A 73 5.41 5.74 -3.15
CA THR A 73 6.52 5.28 -2.32
C THR A 73 7.25 4.08 -2.95
N PHE A 74 6.52 3.14 -3.56
CA PHE A 74 7.12 2.02 -4.27
C PHE A 74 7.78 2.42 -5.60
N ALA A 75 7.25 3.43 -6.30
CA ALA A 75 7.83 3.94 -7.55
C ALA A 75 9.26 4.47 -7.33
N ILE A 76 9.49 5.13 -6.19
CA ILE A 76 10.81 5.68 -5.82
C ILE A 76 11.70 4.69 -5.06
N ALA A 77 11.31 3.42 -4.92
CA ALA A 77 12.05 2.46 -4.08
C ALA A 77 13.51 2.24 -4.52
N HIS A 78 13.84 2.55 -5.78
CA HIS A 78 15.18 2.45 -6.34
C HIS A 78 16.08 3.65 -6.01
N ASP A 79 15.51 4.78 -5.58
CA ASP A 79 16.24 5.98 -5.16
C ASP A 79 16.35 6.00 -3.64
N ALA A 80 17.53 5.65 -3.12
CA ALA A 80 17.77 5.56 -1.69
C ALA A 80 17.59 6.91 -0.95
N GLY A 81 17.94 8.03 -1.60
CA GLY A 81 17.82 9.37 -1.00
C GLY A 81 16.37 9.79 -0.89
N ALA A 82 15.62 9.69 -1.99
CA ALA A 82 14.20 10.00 -2.02
C ALA A 82 13.39 9.07 -1.09
N LEU A 83 13.69 7.77 -1.10
CA LEU A 83 13.01 6.80 -0.25
C LEU A 83 13.28 7.05 1.24
N ALA A 84 14.52 7.37 1.63
CA ALA A 84 14.85 7.68 3.02
C ALA A 84 14.11 8.93 3.53
N GLN A 85 13.98 9.96 2.69
CA GLN A 85 13.21 11.16 3.01
C GLN A 85 11.72 10.85 3.16
N LYS A 86 11.15 10.12 2.20
CA LYS A 86 9.74 9.70 2.23
C LYS A 86 9.43 8.81 3.44
N GLY A 87 10.34 7.91 3.80
CA GLY A 87 10.21 7.05 4.97
C GLY A 87 10.10 7.85 6.28
N LYS A 88 10.97 8.85 6.47
CA LYS A 88 10.90 9.76 7.62
C LYS A 88 9.58 10.53 7.70
N GLU A 89 9.09 11.02 6.55
CA GLU A 89 7.81 11.72 6.46
C GLU A 89 6.65 10.79 6.83
N LEU A 90 6.61 9.59 6.25
CA LEU A 90 5.58 8.60 6.55
C LEU A 90 5.58 8.22 8.03
N VAL A 91 6.73 7.93 8.62
CA VAL A 91 6.83 7.63 10.06
C VAL A 91 6.32 8.79 10.90
N ARG A 92 6.80 10.02 10.64
CA ARG A 92 6.38 11.22 11.37
C ARG A 92 4.87 11.44 11.30
N ASP A 93 4.28 11.30 10.12
CA ASP A 93 2.86 11.56 9.89
C ASP A 93 1.95 10.47 10.51
N HIS A 94 2.51 9.30 10.81
CA HIS A 94 1.80 8.14 11.37
C HIS A 94 2.01 7.93 12.87
N VAL A 95 3.03 8.56 13.49
CA VAL A 95 3.23 8.56 14.95
C VAL A 95 1.97 9.01 15.72
N PRO A 96 1.30 10.14 15.38
CA PRO A 96 0.09 10.55 16.09
C PRO A 96 -1.07 9.54 15.98
N ARG A 97 -1.03 8.68 14.95
CA ARG A 97 -2.04 7.65 14.67
C ARG A 97 -1.71 6.31 15.36
N LYS A 98 -0.62 6.25 16.14
CA LYS A 98 -0.11 5.03 16.80
C LYS A 98 0.11 3.88 15.82
N VAL A 99 0.68 4.22 14.66
CA VAL A 99 1.09 3.31 13.60
C VAL A 99 2.61 3.33 13.57
N ALA A 100 3.23 2.15 13.68
CA ALA A 100 4.67 1.96 13.70
C ALA A 100 5.07 0.90 12.66
N SER A 101 6.34 0.47 12.68
CA SER A 101 6.89 -0.50 11.72
C SER A 101 6.08 -1.81 11.59
N PRO A 102 5.47 -2.39 12.65
CA PRO A 102 4.63 -3.58 12.50
C PRO A 102 3.41 -3.35 11.61
N GLU A 103 2.74 -2.21 11.74
CA GLU A 103 1.58 -1.84 10.92
C GLU A 103 1.96 -1.63 9.45
N PHE A 104 3.10 -0.97 9.18
CA PHE A 104 3.61 -0.83 7.80
C PHE A 104 3.97 -2.18 7.20
N THR A 105 4.61 -3.06 7.99
CA THR A 105 4.93 -4.43 7.57
C THR A 105 3.67 -5.21 7.24
N ASN A 106 2.62 -5.06 8.05
CA ASN A 106 1.32 -5.71 7.81
C ASN A 106 0.66 -5.22 6.50
N LEU A 107 0.68 -3.90 6.25
CA LEU A 107 0.19 -3.33 5.00
C LEU A 107 0.92 -3.92 3.80
N VAL A 108 2.26 -3.97 3.82
CA VAL A 108 3.06 -4.53 2.72
C VAL A 108 2.79 -6.04 2.54
N ALA A 109 2.68 -6.80 3.63
CA ALA A 109 2.36 -8.22 3.61
C ALA A 109 0.92 -8.53 3.09
N SER A 110 0.04 -7.53 3.08
CA SER A 110 -1.29 -7.60 2.48
C SER A 110 -1.28 -7.08 1.04
N LEU A 111 -0.47 -6.07 0.74
CA LEU A 111 -0.35 -5.48 -0.58
C LEU A 111 0.21 -6.47 -1.61
N LEU A 112 1.28 -7.20 -1.29
CA LEU A 112 1.91 -8.10 -2.28
C LEU A 112 0.96 -9.20 -2.79
N PRO A 113 0.24 -9.95 -1.92
CA PRO A 113 -0.73 -10.93 -2.39
C PRO A 113 -1.91 -10.29 -3.14
N PHE A 114 -2.35 -9.09 -2.72
CA PHE A 114 -3.41 -8.37 -3.44
C PHE A 114 -2.97 -8.01 -4.86
N LEU A 115 -1.75 -7.52 -5.03
CA LEU A 115 -1.19 -7.18 -6.34
C LEU A 115 -1.00 -8.43 -7.21
N GLU A 116 -0.50 -9.53 -6.65
CA GLU A 116 -0.36 -10.81 -7.36
C GLU A 116 -1.72 -11.33 -7.85
N GLN A 117 -2.76 -11.26 -7.02
CA GLN A 117 -4.13 -11.64 -7.40
C GLN A 117 -4.72 -10.69 -8.46
N THR A 118 -4.49 -9.38 -8.32
CA THR A 118 -5.12 -8.36 -9.18
C THR A 118 -4.47 -8.30 -10.56
N LEU A 119 -3.14 -8.43 -10.62
CA LEU A 119 -2.37 -8.29 -11.86
C LEU A 119 -2.11 -9.63 -12.56
N GLY A 120 -2.27 -10.76 -11.86
CA GLY A 120 -2.13 -12.10 -12.41
C GLY A 120 -0.78 -12.28 -13.13
N GLY A 121 -0.83 -12.74 -14.40
CA GLY A 121 0.36 -12.98 -15.21
C GLY A 121 1.23 -11.74 -15.48
N SER A 122 0.71 -10.54 -15.25
CA SER A 122 1.47 -9.29 -15.37
C SER A 122 2.21 -8.89 -14.10
N TYR A 123 2.01 -9.60 -12.97
CA TYR A 123 2.65 -9.28 -11.70
C TYR A 123 4.18 -9.51 -11.73
N HIS A 124 4.94 -8.43 -11.52
CA HIS A 124 6.39 -8.48 -11.56
C HIS A 124 6.99 -8.86 -10.19
N LYS A 125 6.88 -10.14 -9.85
CA LYS A 125 7.21 -10.68 -8.52
C LYS A 125 8.59 -10.28 -7.99
N SER A 126 9.65 -10.45 -8.80
CA SER A 126 11.03 -10.13 -8.38
C SER A 126 11.22 -8.65 -8.07
N GLY A 127 10.55 -7.77 -8.84
CA GLY A 127 10.58 -6.32 -8.64
C GLY A 127 9.88 -5.91 -7.35
N TRP A 128 8.68 -6.43 -7.09
CA TRP A 128 7.94 -6.15 -5.87
C TRP A 128 8.62 -6.69 -4.61
N THR A 129 9.25 -7.87 -4.67
CA THR A 129 10.08 -8.39 -3.56
C THR A 129 11.28 -7.48 -3.27
N ALA A 130 11.96 -6.99 -4.31
CA ALA A 130 13.09 -6.07 -4.12
C ALA A 130 12.62 -4.71 -3.57
N ALA A 131 11.56 -4.14 -4.12
CA ALA A 131 11.02 -2.85 -3.70
C ALA A 131 10.49 -2.90 -2.26
N SER A 132 9.71 -3.91 -1.89
CA SER A 132 9.19 -4.08 -0.52
C SER A 132 10.30 -4.19 0.52
N THR A 133 11.41 -4.88 0.20
CA THR A 133 12.58 -4.95 1.08
C THR A 133 13.14 -3.55 1.38
N LEU A 134 13.29 -2.72 0.34
CA LEU A 134 13.83 -1.36 0.47
C LEU A 134 12.85 -0.44 1.20
N VAL A 135 11.56 -0.47 0.83
CA VAL A 135 10.50 0.33 1.47
C VAL A 135 10.39 0.01 2.96
N LEU A 136 10.37 -1.27 3.35
CA LEU A 136 10.31 -1.66 4.75
C LEU A 136 11.57 -1.28 5.52
N ALA A 137 12.75 -1.31 4.88
CA ALA A 137 13.98 -0.82 5.51
C ALA A 137 13.93 0.69 5.80
N ALA A 138 13.24 1.48 4.98
CA ALA A 138 13.07 2.92 5.16
C ALA A 138 11.97 3.31 6.16
N LEU A 139 11.13 2.36 6.60
CA LEU A 139 10.01 2.56 7.54
C LEU A 139 10.31 2.02 8.95
N LYS A 140 11.59 1.77 9.25
CA LYS A 140 12.11 1.43 10.58
C LYS A 140 12.48 2.69 11.34
#